data_AF-A0A957G7B1-F1
#
_entry.id   AF-A0A957G7B1-F1
#
_cell.length_a   1.000
_cell.length_b   1.000
_cell.length_c   1.000
_cell.angle_alpha   90.00
_cell.angle_beta   90.00
_cell.angle_gamma   90.00
#
_symmetry.space_group_name_H-M   'P 1'
#
loop_
_entity.id
_entity.type
_entity.pdbx_description
1 polymer ?
#
loop_
_entity_poly.entity_id
_entity_poly.type
_entity_poly.pdbx_seq_one_letter_code
_entity_poly.pdbx_strand_id
1 'polypeptide(L)' 'MVADTQTLDRIFSEARHLAPEYRLRLVQRIIQTLVSSSPLQEPQPLRFGEFGGDEAAMSTLEDFAIAEWQPTDEELDGP' A
#
# COMPACT_ATOMS: atom_id res chain seq x y z
N MET A 1 16.70 17.58 1.77
CA MET A 1 17.92 17.20 2.52
C MET A 1 18.10 15.71 2.34
N VAL A 2 19.07 15.28 1.55
CA VAL A 2 19.43 13.86 1.42
C VAL A 2 20.17 13.50 2.70
N ALA A 3 19.62 12.60 3.51
CA ALA A 3 20.31 12.13 4.71
C ALA A 3 21.63 11.48 4.27
N ASP A 4 22.74 11.96 4.84
CA ASP A 4 24.07 11.46 4.55
C ASP A 4 24.14 9.97 4.91
N THR A 5 24.61 9.12 4.00
CA THR A 5 24.67 7.65 4.19
C THR A 5 25.49 7.28 5.43
N GLN A 6 26.49 8.09 5.77
CA GLN A 6 27.28 7.97 6.99
C GLN A 6 26.45 8.15 8.27
N THR A 7 25.41 8.99 8.22
CA THR A 7 24.52 9.22 9.36
C THR A 7 23.62 8.00 9.59
N LEU A 8 23.17 7.35 8.52
CA LEU A 8 22.36 6.13 8.62
C LEU A 8 23.16 4.97 9.20
N ASP A 9 24.39 4.74 8.74
CA ASP A 9 25.25 3.67 9.25
C ASP A 9 25.54 3.82 10.75
N ARG A 10 25.73 5.07 11.21
CA ARG A 10 25.89 5.35 12.64
C ARG A 10 24.64 5.01 13.45
N ILE A 11 23.45 5.39 12.97
CA ILE A 11 22.18 5.07 13.63
C ILE A 11 21.98 3.56 13.70
N PHE A 12 22.32 2.81 12.65
CA PHE A 12 22.25 1.34 12.66
C PHE A 12 23.20 0.72 13.67
N SER A 13 24.43 1.23 13.75
CA SER A 13 25.41 0.78 14.73
C SER A 13 24.90 1.02 16.15
N GLU A 14 24.43 2.23 16.45
CA GLU A 14 23.90 2.58 17.77
C GLU A 14 22.65 1.75 18.13
N ALA A 15 21.75 1.52 17.17
CA ALA A 15 20.57 0.69 17.36
C ALA A 15 20.89 -0.78 17.68
N ARG A 16 22.00 -1.31 17.17
CA ARG A 16 22.42 -2.70 17.45
C ARG A 16 22.88 -2.90 18.89
N HIS A 17 23.40 -1.86 19.53
CA HIS A 17 23.89 -1.90 20.92
C HIS A 17 22.76 -1.70 21.95
N LEU A 18 21.55 -1.33 21.51
CA LEU A 18 20.40 -1.19 22.39
C LEU A 18 19.95 -2.56 22.95
N ALA A 19 19.46 -2.54 24.19
CA ALA A 19 18.81 -3.71 24.76
C ALA A 19 17.59 -4.13 23.91
N PRO A 20 17.23 -5.44 23.89
CA PRO A 20 16.17 -5.96 23.04
C PRO A 20 14.84 -5.20 23.16
N GLU A 21 14.41 -4.87 24.38
CA GLU A 21 13.20 -4.07 24.62
C GLU A 21 13.20 -2.70 23.92
N TYR A 22 14.35 -2.02 23.87
CA TYR A 22 14.46 -0.71 23.21
C TYR A 22 14.52 -0.84 21.68
N ARG A 23 15.10 -1.94 21.15
CA ARG A 23 15.06 -2.23 19.71
C ARG A 23 13.63 -2.45 19.22
N LEU A 24 12.81 -3.18 19.97
CA LEU A 24 11.41 -3.38 19.63
C LEU A 24 10.62 -2.06 19.63
N ARG A 25 10.84 -1.20 20.64
CA ARG A 25 10.21 0.14 20.67
C ARG A 25 10.65 1.02 19.50
N LEU A 26 11.92 0.95 19.10
CA LEU A 26 12.43 1.69 17.95
C LEU A 26 11.74 1.23 16.64
N VAL A 27 11.63 -0.08 16.43
CA VAL A 27 10.93 -0.65 15.26
C VAL A 27 9.47 -0.21 15.23
N GLN A 28 8.75 -0.29 16.35
CA GLN A 28 7.36 0.18 16.43
C GLN A 28 7.23 1.65 16.04
N ARG A 29 8.14 2.50 16.51
CA ARG A 29 8.12 3.93 16.21
C ARG A 29 8.43 4.22 14.74
N ILE A 30 9.37 3.49 14.14
CA ILE A 30 9.66 3.59 12.70
C ILE A 30 8.41 3.20 11.89
N ILE A 31 7.77 2.07 12.23
CA ILE A 31 6.52 1.64 11.57
C ILE A 31 5.46 2.75 11.66
N GLN A 32 5.27 3.36 12.84
CA GLN A 32 4.32 4.47 13.00
C GLN A 32 4.67 5.67 12.11
N THR A 33 5.96 5.99 11.94
CA THR A 33 6.38 7.07 11.02
C THR A 33 6.15 6.75 9.54
N LEU A 34 6.17 5.47 9.16
CA LEU A 34 5.87 5.03 7.80
C LEU A 34 4.37 5.02 7.50
N VAL A 35 3.54 4.77 8.51
CA VAL A 35 2.07 4.72 8.39
C VAL A 35 1.44 6.12 8.39
N SER A 36 2.13 7.16 8.90
CA SER A 36 1.53 8.47 9.16
C SER A 36 1.55 9.49 7.99
N SER A 37 1.77 9.08 6.74
CA SER A 37 1.96 10.07 5.65
C SER A 37 1.13 9.86 4.39
N SER A 38 0.21 8.91 4.37
CA SER A 38 -0.87 8.96 3.39
C SER A 38 -2.16 9.19 4.16
N PRO A 39 -2.93 10.27 3.91
CA PRO A 39 -4.34 10.15 4.21
C PRO A 39 -4.76 8.86 3.51
N LEU A 40 -5.32 7.91 4.27
CA LEU A 40 -6.09 6.83 3.68
C LEU A 40 -7.08 7.56 2.77
N GLN A 41 -6.75 7.67 1.48
CA GLN A 41 -7.71 8.07 0.48
C GLN A 41 -8.84 7.09 0.73
N GLU A 42 -9.97 7.61 1.20
CA GLU A 42 -11.18 6.82 1.22
C GLU A 42 -11.22 6.11 -0.13
N PRO A 43 -11.41 4.79 -0.16
CA PRO A 43 -11.39 4.04 -1.41
C PRO A 43 -12.44 4.69 -2.32
N GLN A 44 -11.97 5.54 -3.23
CA GLN A 44 -12.86 6.19 -4.17
C GLN A 44 -13.23 5.10 -5.17
N PRO A 45 -14.53 4.87 -5.40
CA PRO A 45 -14.92 3.95 -6.45
C PRO A 45 -14.28 4.43 -7.75
N LEU A 46 -13.59 3.53 -8.44
CA LEU A 46 -13.00 3.80 -9.74
C LEU A 46 -14.09 4.37 -10.65
N ARG A 47 -13.86 5.56 -11.22
CA ARG A 47 -14.82 6.14 -12.16
C ARG A 47 -14.54 5.62 -13.56
N PHE A 48 -15.58 5.13 -14.22
CA PHE A 48 -15.50 4.67 -15.60
C PHE A 48 -14.89 5.76 -16.51
N GLY A 49 -13.84 5.40 -17.26
CA GLY A 49 -13.14 6.29 -18.20
C GLY A 49 -12.05 7.19 -17.60
N GLU A 50 -11.80 7.15 -16.28
CA GLU A 50 -10.83 8.05 -15.62
C GLU A 50 -9.37 7.82 -16.06
N PHE A 51 -9.02 6.60 -16.46
CA PHE A 51 -7.68 6.24 -16.92
C PHE A 51 -7.59 6.09 -18.45
N GLY A 52 -8.60 6.58 -19.17
CA GLY A 52 -8.77 6.57 -20.63
C GLY A 52 -7.66 7.28 -21.42
N GLY A 53 -6.42 6.78 -21.43
CA GLY A 53 -5.31 7.34 -22.20
C GLY A 53 -4.68 6.36 -23.18
N ASP A 54 -4.38 6.84 -24.40
CA ASP A 54 -3.94 6.08 -25.58
C ASP A 54 -2.67 5.21 -25.43
N GLU A 55 -1.99 5.19 -24.28
CA GLU A 55 -0.70 4.50 -24.08
C GLU A 55 -0.70 3.38 -23.03
N ALA A 56 -1.81 3.12 -22.33
CA ALA A 56 -1.94 1.94 -21.49
C ALA A 56 -2.79 0.91 -22.23
N ALA A 57 -2.35 -0.36 -22.28
CA ALA A 57 -3.22 -1.47 -22.65
C ALA A 57 -4.36 -1.53 -21.63
N MET A 58 -5.41 -0.76 -21.87
CA MET A 58 -6.47 -0.52 -20.90
C MET A 58 -7.40 -1.72 -20.85
N SER A 59 -7.76 -2.08 -19.63
CA SER A 59 -8.85 -2.98 -19.28
C SER A 59 -10.02 -2.79 -20.25
N THR A 60 -10.39 -3.87 -20.91
CA THR A 60 -11.50 -3.93 -21.86
C THR A 60 -12.83 -3.75 -21.14
N LEU A 61 -13.91 -3.48 -21.90
CA LEU A 61 -15.27 -3.49 -21.33
C LEU A 61 -15.60 -4.81 -20.61
N GLU A 62 -15.00 -5.92 -21.03
CA GLU A 62 -15.14 -7.22 -20.39
C GLU A 62 -14.49 -7.23 -18.99
N ASP A 63 -13.29 -6.66 -18.86
CA ASP A 63 -12.59 -6.55 -17.58
C ASP A 63 -13.38 -5.71 -16.56
N PHE A 64 -14.09 -4.67 -17.01
CA PHE A 64 -15.01 -3.90 -16.19
C PHE A 64 -16.26 -4.70 -15.79
N ALA A 65 -16.84 -5.47 -16.71
CA ALA A 65 -17.98 -6.33 -16.42
C ALA A 65 -17.67 -7.41 -15.38
N ILE A 66 -16.44 -7.94 -15.39
CA ILE A 66 -15.95 -8.89 -14.38
C ILE A 66 -15.77 -8.21 -13.02
N ALA A 67 -15.22 -6.99 -12.98
CA ALA A 67 -15.00 -6.25 -11.73
C ALA A 67 -16.30 -5.81 -11.06
N GLU A 68 -17.34 -5.53 -11.84
CA GLU A 68 -18.68 -5.16 -11.34
C GLU A 68 -19.63 -6.35 -11.19
N TRP A 69 -19.15 -7.59 -11.40
CA TRP A 69 -19.99 -8.76 -11.29
C TRP A 69 -20.49 -8.94 -9.84
N GLN A 70 -21.80 -8.84 -9.66
CA GLN A 70 -22.50 -9.12 -8.42
C GLN A 70 -23.29 -10.42 -8.59
N PRO A 71 -22.63 -11.60 -8.45
CA PRO A 71 -23.34 -12.86 -8.58
C PRO A 71 -24.42 -12.97 -7.52
N THR A 72 -25.58 -13.46 -7.91
CA THR A 72 -26.64 -13.86 -7.00
C THR A 72 -26.23 -15.13 -6.26
N ASP A 73 -26.80 -15.38 -5.08
CA ASP A 73 -26.48 -16.58 -4.28
C ASP A 73 -26.69 -17.88 -5.09
N GLU A 74 -27.71 -17.92 -5.97
CA GLU A 74 -27.97 -19.04 -6.88
C GLU A 74 -26.85 -19.25 -7.94
N GLU A 75 -26.15 -18.19 -8.34
CA GLU A 75 -25.03 -18.26 -9.30
C GLU A 75 -23.70 -18.65 -8.62
N LEU A 76 -23.57 -18.36 -7.32
CA LEU A 76 -22.42 -18.78 -6.50
C LEU A 76 -22.50 -20.26 -6.12
N ASP A 77 -23.71 -20.75 -5.87
CA ASP A 77 -23.93 -22.11 -5.36
C ASP A 77 -23.88 -23.19 -6.45
N GLY A 78 -23.92 -22.80 -7.73
CA GLY A 78 -23.89 -23.73 -8.87
C GLY A 78 -25.14 -24.65 -8.94
N PRO A 79 -25.30 -25.44 -10.01
CA PRO A 79 -26.38 -26.42 -10.11
C PRO A 79 -26.23 -27.62 -9.15
#